data_AF-A0AAW2QHK7-F1
#
_entry.id   AF-A0AAW2QHK7-F1
#
_cell.length_a   1.000
_cell.length_b   1.000
_cell.length_c   1.000
_cell.angle_alpha   90.00
_cell.angle_beta   90.00
_cell.angle_gamma   90.00
#
_symmetry.space_group_name_H-M   'P 1'
#
loop_
_entity.id
_entity.type
_entity.pdbx_description
1 polymer ?
#
loop_
_entity_poly.entity_id
_entity_poly.type
_entity_poly.pdbx_seq_one_letter_code
_entity_poly.pdbx_strand_id
1 'polypeptide(L)'
;MASTLNTTVDATTSGFGNGNELANARIPVVEHPGMIMVSAPLNNSNWLSWSRSVWIALEGRDKLDFIDGTYAKPAADSSELRRWRITKLTVRTWILNTISKDIVNAF
;
A
#
# COMPACT_ATOMS: atom_id res chain seq x y z
N MET A 1 -63.07 23.85 -6.05
CA MET A 1 -62.22 22.96 -5.23
C MET A 1 -62.21 21.59 -5.90
N ALA A 2 -61.12 21.25 -6.59
CA ALA A 2 -60.70 19.89 -6.94
C ALA A 2 -59.30 20.01 -7.53
N SER A 3 -58.31 19.51 -6.80
CA SER A 3 -56.92 19.44 -7.19
C SER A 3 -56.71 18.22 -8.10
N THR A 4 -55.91 18.36 -9.16
CA THR A 4 -55.32 17.22 -9.86
C THR A 4 -53.81 17.44 -9.97
N LEU A 5 -53.08 16.45 -9.46
CA LEU A 5 -51.62 16.35 -9.43
C LEU A 5 -51.06 16.18 -10.85
N ASN A 6 -49.90 16.79 -11.12
CA ASN A 6 -48.99 16.27 -12.13
C ASN A 6 -47.55 16.34 -11.59
N THR A 7 -46.94 15.18 -11.43
CA THR A 7 -45.59 14.98 -10.89
C THR A 7 -44.60 15.01 -12.05
N THR A 8 -43.75 16.01 -12.10
CA THR A 8 -42.57 16.02 -12.98
C THR A 8 -41.37 15.54 -12.17
N VAL A 9 -40.74 14.46 -12.63
CA VAL A 9 -39.53 13.88 -12.08
C VAL A 9 -38.31 14.65 -12.61
N ASP A 10 -37.76 15.56 -11.82
CA ASP A 10 -36.48 16.22 -12.16
C ASP A 10 -35.31 15.43 -11.57
N ALA A 11 -34.76 14.53 -12.38
CA ALA A 11 -33.43 13.97 -12.16
C ALA A 11 -32.38 15.00 -12.61
N THR A 12 -31.86 15.81 -11.69
CA THR A 12 -30.68 16.64 -11.96
C THR A 12 -29.42 15.82 -11.69
N THR A 13 -28.90 15.18 -12.74
CA THR A 13 -27.52 14.71 -12.80
C THR A 13 -26.59 15.92 -12.89
N SER A 14 -25.99 16.32 -11.77
CA SER A 14 -24.80 17.19 -11.72
C SER A 14 -23.68 16.41 -11.03
N GLY A 15 -22.43 16.38 -11.48
CA GLY A 15 -21.79 16.84 -12.70
C GLY A 15 -20.51 16.00 -12.85
N PHE A 16 -20.13 15.68 -14.08
CA PHE A 16 -18.86 14.99 -14.35
C PHE A 16 -17.71 15.98 -14.13
N GLY A 17 -17.11 15.90 -12.94
CA GLY A 17 -15.85 16.57 -12.60
C GLY A 17 -14.72 16.08 -13.51
N ASN A 18 -13.80 17.00 -13.79
CA ASN A 18 -12.77 16.90 -14.81
C ASN A 18 -11.84 15.68 -14.63
N GLY A 19 -11.51 15.00 -15.73
CA GLY A 19 -10.73 13.76 -15.79
C GLY A 19 -9.24 13.87 -15.44
N ASN A 20 -8.84 14.81 -14.59
CA ASN A 20 -7.45 15.08 -14.22
C ASN A 20 -7.17 15.13 -12.70
N GLU A 21 -8.17 14.99 -11.83
CA GLU A 21 -7.95 14.97 -10.36
C GLU A 21 -7.69 13.56 -9.78
N LEU A 22 -8.02 12.49 -10.51
CA LEU A 22 -7.86 11.12 -10.02
C LEU A 22 -6.47 10.49 -10.31
N ALA A 23 -5.63 11.16 -11.10
CA ALA A 23 -4.32 10.62 -11.48
C ALA A 23 -3.23 10.84 -10.41
N ASN A 24 -3.44 11.74 -9.45
CA ASN A 24 -2.43 12.08 -8.44
C ASN A 24 -2.89 11.88 -6.98
N ALA A 25 -4.14 11.46 -6.77
CA ALA A 25 -4.59 11.06 -5.45
C ALA A 25 -4.08 9.64 -5.18
N ARG A 26 -2.82 9.51 -4.70
CA ARG A 26 -2.33 8.26 -4.12
C ARG A 26 -3.30 7.91 -3.00
N ILE A 27 -4.22 6.98 -3.27
CA ILE A 27 -5.16 6.48 -2.27
C ILE A 27 -4.31 6.13 -1.05
N PRO A 28 -4.61 6.68 0.15
CA PRO A 28 -3.90 6.28 1.35
C PRO A 28 -4.28 4.83 1.63
N VAL A 29 -3.57 3.89 1.01
CA VAL A 29 -3.64 2.48 1.38
C VAL A 29 -3.22 2.45 2.84
N VAL A 30 -4.16 2.08 3.69
CA VAL A 30 -3.88 1.79 5.10
C VAL A 30 -3.08 0.49 5.11
N GLU A 31 -1.77 0.64 5.00
CA GLU A 31 -0.82 -0.46 5.00
C GLU A 31 -0.77 -1.09 6.39
N HIS A 32 -1.38 -2.26 6.53
CA HIS A 32 -1.39 -2.99 7.81
C HIS A 32 -0.10 -3.82 7.96
N PRO A 33 0.69 -3.66 9.04
CA PRO A 33 1.94 -4.41 9.24
C PRO A 33 1.75 -5.94 9.32
N GLY A 34 0.56 -6.41 9.70
CA GLY A 34 0.20 -7.82 9.75
C GLY A 34 -0.31 -8.43 8.43
N MET A 35 -0.28 -7.69 7.31
CA MET A 35 -0.71 -8.24 6.03
C MET A 35 0.31 -9.28 5.52
N ILE A 36 -0.19 -10.47 5.17
CA ILE A 36 0.64 -11.53 4.57
C ILE A 36 1.04 -11.07 3.17
N MET A 37 2.34 -10.91 2.96
CA MET A 37 2.91 -10.40 1.71
C MET A 37 3.32 -11.50 0.74
N VAL A 38 3.75 -12.65 1.28
CA VAL A 38 4.12 -13.84 0.52
C VAL A 38 3.50 -15.04 1.21
N SER A 39 2.84 -15.94 0.45
CA SER A 39 2.17 -17.12 0.99
C SER A 39 3.13 -18.22 1.41
N ALA A 40 4.31 -18.29 0.79
CA ALA A 40 5.37 -19.25 1.09
C ALA A 40 6.54 -18.55 1.82
N PRO A 41 6.70 -18.77 3.14
CA PRO A 41 7.82 -18.20 3.89
C PRO A 41 9.18 -18.69 3.36
N LEU A 42 10.22 -17.88 3.50
CA LEU A 42 11.60 -18.25 3.20
C LEU A 42 11.98 -19.48 4.02
N ASN A 43 12.56 -20.47 3.34
CA ASN A 43 13.10 -21.68 3.92
C ASN A 43 14.49 -21.98 3.31
N ASN A 44 15.07 -23.11 3.67
CA ASN A 44 16.42 -23.49 3.26
C ASN A 44 16.60 -23.78 1.75
N SER A 45 15.51 -23.85 0.97
CA SER A 45 15.56 -24.27 -0.44
C SER A 45 14.79 -23.38 -1.42
N ASN A 46 14.03 -22.37 -0.96
CA ASN A 46 13.12 -21.59 -1.81
C ASN A 46 13.55 -20.13 -2.05
N TRP A 47 14.82 -19.77 -1.77
CA TRP A 47 15.32 -18.40 -1.87
C TRP A 47 14.95 -17.68 -3.18
N LEU A 48 15.15 -18.31 -4.33
CA LEU A 48 14.90 -17.68 -5.63
C LEU A 48 13.42 -17.34 -5.84
N SER A 49 12.53 -18.27 -5.48
CA SER A 49 11.09 -18.05 -5.57
C SER A 49 10.62 -17.01 -4.54
N TRP A 50 11.11 -17.10 -3.31
CA TRP A 50 10.78 -16.17 -2.23
C TRP A 50 11.20 -14.74 -2.56
N SER A 51 12.45 -14.54 -2.99
CA SER A 51 12.99 -13.20 -3.33
C SER A 51 12.20 -12.53 -4.45
N ARG A 52 11.81 -13.29 -5.49
CA ARG A 52 10.93 -12.79 -6.56
C ARG A 52 9.55 -12.41 -6.04
N SER A 53 8.95 -13.22 -5.17
CA SER A 53 7.65 -12.92 -4.58
C SER A 53 7.69 -11.67 -3.68
N VAL A 54 8.74 -11.52 -2.87
CA VAL A 54 8.94 -10.30 -2.05
C VAL A 54 9.11 -9.08 -2.94
N TRP A 55 9.93 -9.17 -4.00
CA TRP A 55 10.12 -8.10 -4.97
C TRP A 55 8.80 -7.64 -5.58
N ILE A 56 8.03 -8.57 -6.17
CA ILE A 56 6.74 -8.26 -6.82
C ILE A 56 5.76 -7.63 -5.83
N ALA A 57 5.71 -8.13 -4.59
CA ALA A 57 4.78 -7.62 -3.60
C ALA A 57 5.17 -6.22 -3.07
N LEU A 58 6.46 -5.85 -3.05
CA LEU A 58 6.89 -4.48 -2.72
C LEU A 58 6.64 -3.53 -3.88
N GLU A 59 6.94 -3.97 -5.11
CA GLU A 59 6.71 -3.20 -6.33
C GLU A 59 5.23 -2.86 -6.48
N GLY A 60 4.34 -3.85 -6.30
CA GLY A 60 2.90 -3.65 -6.34
C GLY A 60 2.34 -2.71 -5.25
N ARG A 61 3.15 -2.37 -4.24
CA ARG A 61 2.79 -1.43 -3.15
C ARG A 61 3.55 -0.10 -3.22
N ASP A 62 4.37 0.09 -4.25
CA ASP A 62 5.21 1.27 -4.41
C ASP A 62 6.11 1.48 -3.17
N LYS A 63 6.77 0.38 -2.75
CA LYS A 63 7.67 0.30 -1.57
C LYS A 63 9.04 -0.28 -1.89
N LEU A 64 9.31 -0.56 -3.17
CA LEU A 64 10.59 -1.11 -3.59
C LEU A 64 11.74 -0.10 -3.36
N ASP A 65 11.41 1.18 -3.47
CA ASP A 65 12.24 2.35 -3.22
C ASP A 65 12.87 2.39 -1.81
N PHE A 66 12.25 1.72 -0.83
CA PHE A 66 12.81 1.53 0.52
C PHE A 66 13.89 0.43 0.60
N ILE A 67 13.95 -0.48 -0.38
CA ILE A 67 14.90 -1.60 -0.43
C ILE A 67 16.08 -1.26 -1.33
N ASP A 68 15.83 -0.67 -2.49
CA ASP A 68 16.88 -0.25 -3.42
C ASP A 68 17.62 1.02 -2.96
N GLY A 69 17.04 1.75 -1.99
CA GLY A 69 17.62 2.96 -1.41
C GLY A 69 17.39 4.23 -2.21
N THR A 70 16.57 4.19 -3.27
CA THR A 70 16.18 5.35 -4.07
C THR A 70 15.32 6.32 -3.26
N TYR A 71 14.55 5.84 -2.28
CA TYR A 71 13.83 6.68 -1.33
C TYR A 71 14.69 7.08 -0.13
N ALA A 72 15.42 8.18 -0.33
CA ALA A 72 16.33 8.72 0.68
C ALA A 72 15.60 9.15 1.97
N LYS A 73 16.31 9.02 3.09
CA LYS A 73 15.82 9.50 4.39
C LYS A 73 15.61 11.03 4.34
N PRO A 74 14.40 11.53 4.66
CA PRO A 74 14.15 12.97 4.77
C PRO A 74 14.98 13.64 5.86
N ALA A 75 15.13 14.96 5.74
CA ALA A 75 15.77 15.79 6.76
C ALA A 75 15.07 15.68 8.12
N ALA A 76 15.80 15.98 9.21
CA ALA A 76 15.32 15.75 10.58
C ALA A 76 14.11 16.62 10.97
N ASP A 77 13.95 17.75 10.27
CA ASP A 77 12.93 18.78 10.40
C ASP A 77 11.75 18.61 9.43
N SER A 78 11.83 17.65 8.51
CA SER A 78 10.77 17.39 7.53
C SER A 78 9.53 16.76 8.17
N SER A 79 8.34 17.23 7.77
CA SER A 79 7.06 16.60 8.10
C SER A 79 6.99 15.13 7.67
N GLU A 80 7.72 14.77 6.62
CA GLU A 80 7.73 13.42 6.03
C GLU A 80 8.58 12.43 6.83
N LEU A 81 9.44 12.90 7.75
CA LEU A 81 10.33 12.02 8.51
C LEU A 81 9.55 10.98 9.33
N ARG A 82 8.42 11.40 9.94
CA ARG A 82 7.57 10.47 10.70
C ARG A 82 6.99 9.40 9.78
N ARG A 83 6.49 9.80 8.60
CA ARG A 83 5.90 8.87 7.64
C ARG A 83 6.95 7.92 7.08
N TRP A 84 8.14 8.42 6.73
CA TRP A 84 9.28 7.63 6.31
C TRP A 84 9.66 6.56 7.35
N ARG A 85 9.74 6.94 8.63
CA ARG A 85 10.06 6.00 9.73
C ARG A 85 9.01 4.90 9.86
N ILE A 86 7.73 5.26 9.82
CA ILE A 86 6.63 4.29 9.90
C ILE A 86 6.70 3.33 8.72
N THR A 87 6.81 3.84 7.49
CA THR A 87 6.88 3.01 6.29
C THR A 87 8.10 2.08 6.32
N LYS A 88 9.27 2.58 6.74
CA LYS A 88 10.48 1.76 6.91
C LYS A 88 10.26 0.62 7.91
N LEU A 89 9.60 0.87 9.03
CA LEU A 89 9.28 -0.16 10.01
C LEU A 89 8.26 -1.15 9.46
N THR A 90 7.24 -0.69 8.74
CA THR A 90 6.24 -1.56 8.10
C THR A 90 6.88 -2.50 7.07
N VAL A 91 7.73 -1.98 6.18
CA VAL A 91 8.45 -2.80 5.18
C VAL A 91 9.33 -3.85 5.87
N ARG A 92 10.04 -3.47 6.93
CA ARG A 92 10.82 -4.43 7.74
C ARG A 92 9.95 -5.52 8.35
N THR A 93 8.82 -5.15 8.97
CA THR A 93 7.89 -6.11 9.56
C THR A 93 7.33 -7.07 8.51
N TRP A 94 6.97 -6.57 7.32
CA TRP A 94 6.51 -7.45 6.24
C TRP A 94 7.58 -8.44 5.79
N ILE A 95 8.82 -8.00 5.58
CA ILE A 95 9.91 -8.90 5.19
C ILE A 95 10.13 -9.95 6.27
N LEU A 96 10.20 -9.54 7.54
CA LEU A 96 10.37 -10.46 8.67
C LEU A 96 9.22 -11.49 8.74
N ASN A 97 7.99 -11.07 8.51
CA ASN A 97 6.81 -11.94 8.50
C ASN A 97 6.79 -12.93 7.32
N THR A 98 7.69 -12.78 6.33
CA THR A 98 7.84 -13.72 5.22
C THR A 98 8.97 -14.72 5.43
N ILE A 99 9.64 -14.75 6.59
CA ILE A 99 10.73 -15.69 6.88
C ILE A 99 10.21 -16.79 7.81
N SER A 100 10.60 -18.05 7.56
CA SER A 100 10.19 -19.14 8.46
C SER A 100 10.82 -18.98 9.84
N LYS A 101 10.10 -19.44 10.87
CA LYS A 101 10.59 -19.41 12.26
C LYS A 101 11.87 -20.23 12.43
N ASP A 102 12.05 -21.28 11.63
CA ASP A 102 13.24 -22.13 11.69
C ASP A 102 14.53 -21.36 11.33
N ILE A 103 14.43 -20.40 10.40
CA ILE A 103 15.54 -19.51 10.05
C ILE A 103 15.68 -18.39 11.07
N VAL A 104 14.57 -17.80 11.53
CA VAL A 104 14.61 -16.70 12.51
C VAL A 104 15.19 -17.16 13.85
N ASN A 105 14.86 -18.37 14.29
CA ASN A 105 15.33 -18.94 15.56
C ASN A 105 16.74 -19.54 15.47
N ALA A 106 17.37 -19.55 14.28
CA ALA A 106 18.74 -20.02 14.08
C ALA A 106 19.80 -18.95 14.36
N PHE A 107 19.40 -17.73 14.75
CA PHE A 107 20.25 -16.62 15.17
C PHE A 107 20.07 -16.33 16.66
#